data_AF-B4CWQ1-F1
#
_entry.id   AF-B4CWQ1-F1
#
_cell.length_a   1.000
_cell.length_b   1.000
_cell.length_c   1.000
_cell.angle_alpha   90.00
_cell.angle_beta   90.00
_cell.angle_gamma   90.00
#
_symmetry.space_group_name_H-M   'P 1'
#
loop_
_entity.id
_entity.type
_entity.pdbx_description
1 polymer ?
#
loop_
_entity_poly.entity_id
_entity_poly.type
_entity_poly.pdbx_seq_one_letter_code
_entity_poly.pdbx_strand_id
1 'polypeptide(L)'
;MYRIDSYQATFLISAVLLVAFTSWHGWRMGLFRQVMNILALAAAYLIGYFGGGRLGPLLHRFIDLPERALSVLGAVAMGFVIYCCITLLGMIAFTKTSQQKPGLLRLGYGASGAICGGLYGLFLVWITVLAIRLLGSVAETQLSVAYHPRHIAAAGKAAATPTPQPQQPSAMIRTLAHMKESLEEGPTGVVVQQVDPIPGTLYGVLRKLGVMVSDEKSVDRFLSCPGVKPLLANPKIAALQNDPEIAREVAERNYFALVRNPRIIAAANDAEIAELMRKFEFEKALDYAIRRPEQDTAEMRQPGRAQ
;
A
#
# COMPACT_ATOMS: atom_id res chain seq x y z
N MET A 1 16.60 29.02 -8.72
CA MET A 1 15.20 29.48 -8.61
C MET A 1 14.32 28.27 -8.88
N TYR A 2 13.78 27.64 -7.83
CA TYR A 2 13.01 26.38 -7.97
C TYR A 2 11.66 26.70 -8.63
N ARG A 3 11.38 26.11 -9.80
CA ARG A 3 10.10 26.28 -10.48
C ARG A 3 9.11 25.33 -9.82
N ILE A 4 8.12 25.86 -9.13
CA ILE A 4 7.07 25.04 -8.52
C ILE A 4 6.20 24.50 -9.66
N ASP A 5 6.18 23.18 -9.83
CA ASP A 5 5.33 22.53 -10.82
C ASP A 5 3.85 22.70 -10.47
N SER A 6 2.97 22.76 -11.49
CA SER A 6 1.54 22.97 -11.31
C SER A 6 0.88 21.93 -10.39
N TYR A 7 1.38 20.69 -10.40
CA TYR A 7 0.93 19.61 -9.51
C TYR A 7 1.34 19.85 -8.06
N GLN A 8 2.57 20.30 -7.84
CA GLN A 8 3.07 20.65 -6.51
C GLN A 8 2.31 21.84 -5.93
N ALA A 9 2.05 22.87 -6.73
CA ALA A 9 1.23 24.02 -6.33
C ALA A 9 -0.19 23.59 -5.96
N THR A 10 -0.82 22.75 -6.79
CA THR A 10 -2.18 22.23 -6.53
C THR A 10 -2.22 21.41 -5.25
N PHE A 11 -1.22 20.55 -5.03
CA PHE A 11 -1.11 19.75 -3.81
C PHE A 11 -0.92 20.62 -2.57
N LEU A 12 0.01 21.59 -2.61
CA LEU A 12 0.28 22.49 -1.49
C LEU A 12 -0.93 23.37 -1.15
N ILE A 13 -1.62 23.92 -2.16
CA ILE A 13 -2.85 24.69 -1.96
C ILE A 13 -3.92 23.82 -1.33
N SER A 14 -4.11 22.59 -1.83
CA SER A 14 -5.10 21.64 -1.28
C SER A 14 -4.77 21.27 0.17
N ALA A 15 -3.50 21.04 0.49
CA ALA A 15 -3.03 20.75 1.84
C ALA A 15 -3.28 21.93 2.79
N VAL A 16 -2.95 23.16 2.38
CA VAL A 16 -3.21 24.37 3.16
C VAL A 16 -4.70 24.58 3.38
N LEU A 17 -5.52 24.42 2.34
CA LEU A 17 -6.98 24.52 2.45
C LEU A 17 -7.55 23.45 3.39
N LEU A 18 -7.06 22.22 3.32
CA LEU A 18 -7.50 21.14 4.19
C LEU A 18 -7.13 21.41 5.65
N VAL A 19 -5.88 21.83 5.92
CA VAL A 19 -5.43 22.20 7.27
C VAL A 19 -6.21 23.40 7.80
N ALA A 20 -6.44 24.43 6.98
CA ALA A 20 -7.25 25.58 7.36
C ALA A 20 -8.70 25.17 7.66
N PHE A 21 -9.27 24.29 6.84
CA PHE A 21 -10.61 23.75 7.04
C PHE A 21 -10.72 22.93 8.34
N THR A 22 -9.78 22.02 8.62
CA THR A 22 -9.79 21.24 9.86
C THR A 22 -9.50 22.10 11.09
N SER A 23 -8.67 23.13 10.96
CA SER A 23 -8.42 24.12 12.02
C SER A 23 -9.68 24.93 12.34
N TRP A 24 -10.37 25.41 11.31
CA TRP A 24 -11.65 26.11 11.45
C TRP A 24 -12.74 25.20 12.03
N HIS A 25 -12.78 23.94 11.59
CA HIS A 25 -13.70 22.94 12.11
C HIS A 25 -13.42 22.64 13.59
N GLY A 26 -12.14 22.49 13.97
CA GLY A 26 -11.70 22.31 15.35
C GLY A 26 -12.06 23.49 16.25
N TRP A 27 -11.90 24.73 15.75
CA TRP A 27 -12.37 25.94 16.43
C TRP A 27 -13.87 25.89 16.73
N ARG A 28 -14.70 25.41 15.78
CA ARG A 28 -16.15 25.27 15.97
C ARG A 28 -16.55 24.12 16.90
N MET A 29 -15.79 23.03 16.92
CA MET A 29 -16.08 21.82 17.70
C MET A 29 -15.65 21.94 19.18
N GLY A 30 -14.62 22.74 19.47
CA GLY A 30 -14.06 22.93 20.81
C GLY A 30 -13.05 21.84 21.23
N LEU A 31 -12.13 22.21 22.13
CA LEU A 31 -11.01 21.37 22.57
C LEU A 31 -11.42 19.96 23.02
N PHE A 32 -12.41 19.82 23.89
CA PHE A 32 -12.80 18.53 24.46
C PHE A 32 -13.26 17.52 23.42
N ARG A 33 -14.02 17.97 22.42
CA ARG A 33 -14.51 17.09 21.34
C ARG A 33 -13.38 16.62 20.46
N GLN A 34 -12.33 17.43 20.32
CA GLN A 34 -11.16 17.08 19.54
C GLN A 34 -10.19 16.16 20.28
N VAL A 35 -9.99 16.39 21.58
CA VAL A 35 -9.28 15.45 22.45
C VAL A 35 -9.99 14.11 22.46
N MET A 36 -11.32 14.09 22.57
CA MET A 36 -12.13 12.88 22.42
C MET A 36 -11.93 12.22 21.05
N ASN A 37 -11.80 12.98 19.98
CA ASN A 37 -11.57 12.45 18.64
C ASN A 37 -10.19 11.77 18.51
N ILE A 38 -9.16 12.36 19.12
CA ILE A 38 -7.81 11.78 19.19
C ILE A 38 -7.83 10.51 20.04
N LEU A 39 -8.49 10.54 21.21
CA LEU A 39 -8.68 9.36 22.06
C LEU A 39 -9.49 8.27 21.37
N ALA A 40 -10.51 8.64 20.59
CA ALA A 40 -11.30 7.73 19.78
C ALA A 40 -10.43 7.04 18.73
N LEU A 41 -9.54 7.79 18.07
CA LEU A 41 -8.61 7.23 17.09
C LEU A 41 -7.61 6.27 17.74
N ALA A 42 -7.06 6.62 18.91
CA ALA A 42 -6.16 5.75 19.66
C ALA A 42 -6.88 4.46 20.13
N ALA A 43 -8.10 4.59 20.66
CA ALA A 43 -8.91 3.45 21.07
C ALA A 43 -9.30 2.57 19.87
N ALA A 44 -9.68 3.18 18.75
CA ALA A 44 -9.98 2.47 17.51
C ALA A 44 -8.78 1.69 16.98
N TYR A 45 -7.58 2.27 17.05
CA TYR A 45 -6.34 1.58 16.67
C TYR A 45 -6.06 0.39 17.58
N LEU A 46 -6.11 0.58 18.90
CA LEU A 46 -5.86 -0.49 19.87
C LEU A 46 -6.88 -1.62 19.72
N ILE A 47 -8.16 -1.29 19.63
CA ILE A 47 -9.22 -2.30 19.54
C ILE A 47 -9.25 -2.94 18.16
N GLY A 48 -8.91 -2.22 17.09
CA GLY A 48 -8.68 -2.81 15.78
C GLY A 48 -7.56 -3.85 15.82
N TYR A 49 -6.40 -3.47 16.38
CA TYR A 49 -5.23 -4.34 16.51
C TYR A 49 -5.50 -5.62 17.33
N PHE A 50 -6.15 -5.50 18.49
CA PHE A 50 -6.44 -6.65 19.36
C PHE A 50 -7.74 -7.39 19.02
N GLY A 51 -8.69 -6.73 18.35
CA GLY A 51 -10.04 -7.24 18.10
C GLY A 51 -10.26 -7.82 16.71
N GLY A 52 -9.46 -7.41 15.71
CA GLY A 52 -9.63 -7.81 14.31
C GLY A 52 -9.60 -9.32 14.07
N GLY A 53 -8.74 -10.03 14.81
CA GLY A 53 -8.63 -11.49 14.73
C GLY A 53 -9.93 -12.24 15.07
N ARG A 54 -10.81 -11.65 15.89
CA ARG A 54 -12.08 -12.30 16.28
C ARG A 54 -13.22 -12.09 15.30
N LEU A 55 -13.11 -11.11 14.40
CA LEU A 55 -14.14 -10.80 13.41
C LEU A 55 -13.96 -11.56 12.09
N GLY A 56 -12.75 -12.04 11.80
CA GLY A 56 -12.47 -12.81 10.58
C GLY A 56 -13.48 -13.93 10.31
N PRO A 57 -13.76 -14.82 11.28
CA PRO A 57 -14.73 -15.90 11.11
C PRO A 57 -16.18 -15.42 10.92
N LEU A 58 -16.56 -14.30 11.53
CA LEU A 58 -17.92 -13.75 11.43
C LEU A 58 -18.19 -13.09 10.07
N LEU A 59 -17.18 -12.42 9.50
CA LEU A 59 -17.30 -11.82 8.16
C LEU A 59 -17.30 -12.87 7.03
N HIS A 60 -16.80 -14.08 7.28
CA HIS A 60 -16.74 -15.14 6.25
C HIS A 60 -18.14 -15.54 5.77
N ARG A 61 -19.17 -15.33 6.61
CA ARG A 61 -20.57 -15.53 6.24
C ARG A 61 -21.07 -14.60 5.13
N PHE A 62 -20.40 -13.46 4.93
CA PHE A 62 -20.84 -12.41 4.01
C PHE A 62 -19.84 -12.15 2.88
N ILE A 63 -18.57 -12.52 3.05
CA ILE A 63 -17.50 -12.21 2.11
C ILE A 63 -16.58 -13.43 1.92
N ASP A 64 -16.51 -13.93 0.68
CA ASP A 64 -15.61 -15.01 0.26
C ASP A 64 -14.19 -14.47 0.00
N LEU A 65 -13.44 -14.25 1.09
CA LEU A 65 -12.03 -13.88 1.06
C LEU A 65 -11.22 -14.80 2.01
N PRO A 66 -9.88 -14.82 1.93
CA PRO A 66 -9.02 -15.54 2.87
C PRO A 66 -9.14 -15.00 4.30
N GLU A 67 -9.04 -15.85 5.32
CA GLU A 67 -9.30 -15.49 6.73
C GLU A 67 -8.41 -14.36 7.23
N ARG A 68 -7.14 -14.32 6.78
CA ARG A 68 -6.20 -13.23 7.09
C ARG A 68 -6.63 -11.88 6.49
N ALA A 69 -7.20 -11.89 5.29
CA ALA A 69 -7.70 -10.67 4.67
C ALA A 69 -8.98 -10.20 5.39
N LEU A 70 -9.87 -11.14 5.75
CA LEU A 70 -11.06 -10.83 6.55
C LEU A 70 -10.72 -10.31 7.94
N SER A 71 -9.69 -10.85 8.60
CA SER A 71 -9.32 -10.37 9.94
C SER A 71 -8.77 -8.95 9.90
N VAL A 72 -7.99 -8.59 8.87
CA VAL A 72 -7.55 -7.21 8.63
C VAL A 72 -8.73 -6.30 8.30
N LEU A 73 -9.63 -6.72 7.39
CA LEU A 73 -10.83 -5.95 7.07
C LEU A 73 -11.74 -5.78 8.29
N GLY A 74 -11.90 -6.83 9.09
CA GLY A 74 -12.62 -6.84 10.35
C GLY A 74 -11.99 -5.90 11.38
N ALA A 75 -10.66 -5.87 11.49
CA ALA A 75 -9.91 -4.93 12.32
C ALA A 75 -10.24 -3.48 11.96
N VAL A 76 -10.17 -3.16 10.66
CA VAL A 76 -10.44 -1.83 10.12
C VAL A 76 -11.90 -1.44 10.34
N ALA A 77 -12.84 -2.33 10.02
CA ALA A 77 -14.27 -2.08 10.21
C ALA A 77 -14.62 -1.87 11.70
N MET A 78 -14.08 -2.68 12.60
CA MET A 78 -14.30 -2.53 14.04
C MET A 78 -13.70 -1.23 14.57
N GLY A 79 -12.47 -0.92 14.19
CA GLY A 79 -11.84 0.35 14.54
C GLY A 79 -12.69 1.53 14.08
N PHE A 80 -13.21 1.48 12.85
CA PHE A 80 -14.09 2.51 12.31
C PHE A 80 -15.39 2.64 13.10
N VAL A 81 -16.07 1.52 13.42
CA VAL A 81 -17.30 1.54 14.22
C VAL A 81 -17.06 2.15 15.60
N ILE A 82 -15.98 1.75 16.27
CA ILE A 82 -15.62 2.27 17.59
C ILE A 82 -15.28 3.76 17.53
N TYR A 83 -14.50 4.16 16.53
CA TYR A 83 -14.20 5.56 16.28
C TYR A 83 -15.50 6.36 16.13
N CYS A 84 -16.44 5.90 15.31
CA CYS A 84 -17.74 6.52 15.14
C CYS A 84 -18.54 6.57 16.43
N CYS A 85 -18.61 5.48 17.20
CA CYS A 85 -19.34 5.42 18.47
C CYS A 85 -18.76 6.39 19.51
N ILE A 86 -17.44 6.40 19.73
CA ILE A 86 -16.79 7.31 20.68
C ILE A 86 -16.97 8.76 20.22
N THR A 87 -16.83 9.01 18.92
CA THR A 87 -17.04 10.35 18.36
C THR A 87 -18.48 10.80 18.59
N LEU A 88 -19.48 9.96 18.26
CA LEU A 88 -20.91 10.21 18.46
C LEU A 88 -21.24 10.46 19.94
N LEU A 89 -20.72 9.64 20.84
CA LEU A 89 -20.86 9.84 22.29
C LEU A 89 -20.24 11.17 22.73
N GLY A 90 -19.07 11.51 22.21
CA GLY A 90 -18.45 12.82 22.44
C GLY A 90 -19.28 13.98 21.87
N MET A 91 -20.03 13.76 20.77
CA MET A 91 -20.94 14.75 20.21
C MET A 91 -22.16 14.99 21.10
N ILE A 92 -22.64 13.95 21.78
CA ILE A 92 -23.84 13.98 22.65
C ILE A 92 -23.48 14.46 24.06
N ALA A 93 -22.37 13.99 24.63
CA ALA A 93 -21.95 14.26 26.00
C ALA A 93 -21.39 15.69 26.19
N PHE A 94 -20.76 16.26 25.16
CA PHE A 94 -20.17 17.59 25.26
C PHE A 94 -20.97 18.64 24.48
N THR A 95 -21.55 19.58 25.21
CA THR A 95 -22.23 20.74 24.65
C THR A 95 -21.29 21.59 23.80
N LYS A 96 -21.80 22.06 22.66
CA LYS A 96 -21.08 22.90 21.69
C LYS A 96 -20.56 24.16 22.38
N THR A 97 -19.34 24.59 22.08
CA THR A 97 -18.69 25.82 22.61
C THR A 97 -19.52 27.08 22.38
N SER A 98 -20.53 27.05 21.49
CA SER A 98 -21.46 28.17 21.26
C SER A 98 -22.42 28.42 22.43
N GLN A 99 -22.56 27.50 23.39
CA GLN A 99 -23.42 27.66 24.56
C GLN A 99 -22.70 28.24 25.78
N GLN A 100 -21.38 28.46 25.72
CA GLN A 100 -20.64 29.12 26.80
C GLN A 100 -20.69 30.64 26.67
N LYS A 101 -20.84 31.34 27.81
CA LYS A 101 -20.99 32.79 27.89
C LYS A 101 -19.88 33.50 27.08
N PRO A 102 -20.20 34.55 26.31
CA PRO A 102 -19.22 35.26 25.51
C PRO A 102 -18.13 35.86 26.41
N GLY A 103 -16.86 35.53 26.15
CA GLY A 103 -15.73 35.99 26.95
C GLY A 103 -14.40 35.39 26.51
N LEU A 104 -13.32 35.80 27.16
CA LEU A 104 -11.94 35.37 26.90
C LEU A 104 -11.75 33.84 26.96
N LEU A 105 -12.56 33.15 27.76
CA LEU A 105 -12.59 31.68 27.81
C LEU A 105 -13.06 31.03 26.49
N ARG A 106 -14.00 31.63 25.76
CA ARG A 106 -14.44 31.12 24.44
C ARG A 106 -13.34 31.25 23.40
N LEU A 107 -12.55 32.31 23.47
CA LEU A 107 -11.36 32.53 22.64
C LEU A 107 -10.28 31.49 22.93
N GLY A 108 -9.97 31.24 24.21
CA GLY A 108 -9.03 30.20 24.62
C GLY A 108 -9.47 28.79 24.17
N TYR A 109 -10.73 28.42 24.42
CA TYR A 109 -11.28 27.13 24.01
C TYR A 109 -11.34 26.94 22.48
N GLY A 110 -11.68 28.01 21.74
CA GLY A 110 -11.65 28.02 20.29
C GLY A 110 -10.22 27.86 19.77
N ALA A 111 -9.27 28.58 20.34
CA ALA A 111 -7.87 28.55 19.93
C ALA A 111 -7.24 27.17 20.15
N SER A 112 -7.48 26.53 21.30
CA SER A 112 -7.02 25.17 21.55
C SER A 112 -7.65 24.16 20.59
N GLY A 113 -8.94 24.34 20.23
CA GLY A 113 -9.59 23.56 19.17
C GLY A 113 -8.99 23.80 17.78
N ALA A 114 -8.64 25.04 17.43
CA ALA A 114 -7.96 25.30 16.15
C ALA A 114 -6.58 24.65 16.08
N ILE A 115 -5.79 24.71 17.17
CA ILE A 115 -4.47 24.08 17.24
C ILE A 115 -4.59 22.57 17.05
N CYS A 116 -5.47 21.91 17.80
CA CYS A 116 -5.70 20.48 17.63
C CYS A 116 -6.25 20.15 16.22
N GLY A 117 -7.05 21.02 15.61
CA GLY A 117 -7.56 20.92 14.23
C GLY A 117 -6.47 21.03 13.18
N GLY A 118 -5.53 21.94 13.39
CA GLY A 118 -4.35 22.08 12.54
C GLY A 118 -3.47 20.84 12.61
N LEU A 119 -3.17 20.34 13.82
CA LEU A 119 -2.39 19.12 14.01
C LEU A 119 -3.05 17.90 13.36
N TYR A 120 -4.36 17.74 13.52
CA TYR A 120 -5.10 16.67 12.86
C TYR A 120 -5.11 16.80 11.33
N GLY A 121 -5.29 18.03 10.81
CA GLY A 121 -5.21 18.30 9.37
C GLY A 121 -3.82 17.99 8.81
N LEU A 122 -2.77 18.37 9.54
CA LEU A 122 -1.39 18.07 9.17
C LEU A 122 -1.13 16.56 9.13
N PHE A 123 -1.66 15.82 10.10
CA PHE A 123 -1.62 14.36 10.11
C PHE A 123 -2.35 13.74 8.90
N LEU A 124 -3.51 14.27 8.49
CA LEU A 124 -4.21 13.80 7.28
C LEU A 124 -3.42 14.09 6.00
N VAL A 125 -2.82 15.28 5.88
CA VAL A 125 -1.93 15.62 4.77
C VAL A 125 -0.76 14.63 4.75
N TRP A 126 -0.16 14.35 5.89
CA TRP A 126 0.94 13.39 6.02
C TRP A 126 0.56 11.99 5.51
N ILE A 127 -0.56 11.43 5.96
CA ILE A 127 -1.07 10.13 5.49
C ILE A 127 -1.34 10.16 3.98
N THR A 128 -1.85 11.27 3.45
CA THR A 128 -2.09 11.43 2.01
C THR A 128 -0.78 11.41 1.22
N VAL A 129 0.26 12.10 1.69
CA VAL A 129 1.60 12.03 1.08
C VAL A 129 2.13 10.61 1.08
N LEU A 130 2.04 9.90 2.21
CA LEU A 130 2.47 8.50 2.31
C LEU A 130 1.72 7.61 1.32
N ALA A 131 0.40 7.78 1.20
CA ALA A 131 -0.41 7.03 0.24
C ALA A 131 0.01 7.31 -1.21
N ILE A 132 0.25 8.58 -1.57
CA ILE A 132 0.73 8.95 -2.92
C ILE A 132 2.11 8.36 -3.19
N ARG A 133 3.05 8.38 -2.25
CA ARG A 133 4.38 7.78 -2.43
C ARG A 133 4.29 6.27 -2.62
N LEU A 134 3.48 5.59 -1.81
CA LEU A 134 3.28 4.15 -1.89
C LEU A 134 2.67 3.75 -3.25
N LEU A 135 1.55 4.38 -3.64
CA LEU A 135 0.88 4.12 -4.91
C LEU A 135 1.73 4.56 -6.12
N GLY A 136 2.45 5.68 -6.01
CA GLY A 136 3.34 6.19 -7.03
C GLY A 136 4.53 5.26 -7.31
N SER A 137 5.08 4.60 -6.29
CA SER A 137 6.17 3.62 -6.47
C SER A 137 5.75 2.40 -7.30
N VAL A 138 4.49 1.99 -7.15
CA VAL A 138 3.86 0.92 -7.94
C VAL A 138 3.53 1.40 -9.35
N ALA A 139 3.13 2.66 -9.51
CA ALA A 139 2.85 3.26 -10.82
C ALA A 139 4.12 3.43 -11.67
N GLU A 140 5.22 3.91 -11.06
CA GLU A 140 6.52 4.12 -11.70
C GLU A 140 7.10 2.82 -12.26
N THR A 141 6.88 1.70 -11.58
CA THR A 141 7.30 0.37 -12.06
C THR A 141 6.53 -0.08 -13.28
N GLN A 142 5.21 0.11 -13.31
CA GLN A 142 4.41 -0.21 -14.49
C GLN A 142 4.75 0.68 -15.70
N LEU A 143 5.05 1.96 -15.46
CA LEU A 143 5.49 2.89 -16.50
C LEU A 143 6.87 2.55 -17.05
N SER A 144 7.82 2.22 -16.19
CA SER A 144 9.18 1.83 -16.59
C SER A 144 9.17 0.61 -17.52
N VAL A 145 8.28 -0.35 -17.24
CA VAL A 145 8.11 -1.55 -18.09
C VAL A 145 7.40 -1.22 -19.41
N ALA A 146 6.39 -0.33 -19.39
CA ALA A 146 5.64 0.06 -20.58
C ALA A 146 6.44 0.94 -21.57
N TYR A 147 7.29 1.84 -21.07
CA TYR A 147 8.05 2.78 -21.90
C TYR A 147 9.40 2.23 -22.39
N HIS A 148 9.98 1.24 -21.72
CA HIS A 148 11.26 0.64 -22.12
C HIS A 148 11.14 -0.86 -22.44
N PRO A 149 10.27 -1.30 -23.36
CA PRO A 149 10.22 -2.71 -23.77
C PRO A 149 11.53 -3.18 -24.43
N ARG A 150 12.33 -2.25 -24.97
CA ARG A 150 13.57 -2.54 -25.71
C ARG A 150 14.80 -2.82 -24.86
N HIS A 151 14.82 -2.48 -23.57
CA HIS A 151 15.95 -2.83 -22.70
C HIS A 151 15.88 -4.27 -22.15
N ILE A 152 14.81 -5.02 -22.48
CA ILE A 152 14.63 -6.45 -22.16
C ILE A 152 14.55 -7.32 -23.44
N ALA A 153 14.27 -6.71 -24.60
CA ALA A 153 14.08 -7.42 -25.89
C ALA A 153 15.34 -7.58 -26.76
N ALA A 154 16.51 -7.06 -26.37
CA ALA A 154 17.73 -7.13 -27.19
C ALA A 154 18.60 -8.40 -26.98
N ALA A 155 18.08 -9.43 -26.29
CA ALA A 155 18.77 -10.72 -26.16
C ALA A 155 17.78 -11.88 -26.35
N GLY A 156 17.72 -12.40 -27.58
CA GLY A 156 17.07 -13.66 -27.90
C GLY A 156 16.14 -13.62 -29.10
N LYS A 157 16.64 -14.01 -30.27
CA LYS A 157 15.82 -14.44 -31.41
C LYS A 157 15.01 -15.68 -31.00
N ALA A 158 13.68 -15.63 -31.04
CA ALA A 158 12.81 -16.73 -31.49
C ALA A 158 11.32 -16.35 -31.47
N ALA A 159 10.65 -16.74 -32.57
CA ALA A 159 9.24 -17.08 -32.76
C ALA A 159 8.16 -15.99 -32.57
N ALA A 160 7.52 -15.68 -33.70
CA ALA A 160 6.30 -14.89 -33.83
C ALA A 160 5.09 -15.63 -33.24
N THR A 161 4.42 -14.98 -32.28
CA THR A 161 3.06 -15.25 -31.83
C THR A 161 2.41 -13.87 -31.57
N PRO A 162 1.12 -13.64 -31.86
CA PRO A 162 0.59 -12.30 -32.05
C PRO A 162 0.64 -11.49 -30.75
N THR A 163 1.39 -10.40 -30.79
CA THR A 163 1.59 -9.44 -29.72
C THR A 163 0.25 -8.82 -29.32
N PRO A 164 -0.20 -8.93 -28.05
CA PRO A 164 -1.20 -8.01 -27.52
C PRO A 164 -0.58 -6.61 -27.54
N GLN A 165 -1.27 -5.64 -28.14
CA GLN A 165 -0.83 -4.25 -28.23
C GLN A 165 -0.34 -3.74 -26.86
N PRO A 166 0.72 -2.91 -26.81
CA PRO A 166 1.16 -2.28 -25.57
C PRO A 166 0.02 -1.43 -25.01
N GLN A 167 -0.68 -1.94 -24.01
CA GLN A 167 -1.71 -1.21 -23.29
C GLN A 167 -1.04 0.03 -22.71
N GLN A 168 -1.36 1.18 -23.28
CA GLN A 168 -0.88 2.47 -22.79
C GLN A 168 -1.25 2.55 -21.30
N PRO A 169 -0.29 2.85 -20.40
CA PRO A 169 -0.56 2.94 -18.98
C PRO A 169 -1.70 3.94 -18.76
N SER A 170 -2.68 3.54 -17.96
CA SER A 170 -3.89 4.33 -17.74
C SER A 170 -3.53 5.74 -17.27
N ALA A 171 -4.34 6.74 -17.62
CA ALA A 171 -4.07 8.14 -17.28
C ALA A 171 -3.81 8.33 -15.78
N MET A 172 -4.50 7.55 -14.94
CA MET A 172 -4.35 7.54 -13.49
C MET A 172 -2.97 7.05 -13.01
N ILE A 173 -2.40 6.03 -13.66
CA ILE A 173 -1.06 5.51 -13.34
C ILE A 173 -0.01 6.58 -13.69
N ARG A 174 -0.14 7.25 -14.84
CA ARG A 174 0.74 8.36 -15.22
C ARG A 174 0.66 9.53 -14.25
N THR A 175 -0.54 9.91 -13.83
CA THR A 175 -0.73 11.01 -12.87
C THR A 175 -0.15 10.67 -11.50
N LEU A 176 -0.29 9.43 -11.02
CA LEU A 176 0.24 9.01 -9.72
C LEU A 176 1.78 9.00 -9.70
N ALA A 177 2.41 8.51 -10.77
CA ALA A 177 3.86 8.52 -10.88
C ALA A 177 4.43 9.95 -10.93
N HIS A 178 3.83 10.83 -11.74
CA HIS A 178 4.25 12.23 -11.78
C HIS A 178 3.97 12.98 -10.48
N MET A 179 2.87 12.67 -9.77
CA MET A 179 2.61 13.27 -8.45
C MET A 179 3.66 12.84 -7.41
N LYS A 180 4.10 11.57 -7.43
CA LYS A 180 5.21 11.11 -6.59
C LYS A 180 6.51 11.82 -6.94
N GLU A 181 6.88 11.85 -8.20
CA GLU A 181 8.10 12.50 -8.71
C GLU A 181 8.14 13.98 -8.28
N SER A 182 7.03 14.71 -8.50
CA SER A 182 6.88 16.10 -8.09
C SER A 182 6.94 16.31 -6.56
N LEU A 183 6.48 15.35 -5.76
CA LEU A 183 6.58 15.39 -4.30
C LEU A 183 7.99 15.08 -3.78
N GLU A 184 8.74 14.22 -4.48
CA GLU A 184 10.09 13.81 -4.10
C GLU A 184 11.16 14.82 -4.51
N GLU A 185 10.98 15.48 -5.65
CA GLU A 185 11.85 16.58 -6.10
C GLU A 185 11.56 17.90 -5.36
N GLY A 186 10.39 18.03 -4.74
CA GLY A 186 10.03 19.21 -3.97
C GLY A 186 10.74 19.32 -2.60
N PRO A 187 10.79 20.51 -1.99
CA PRO A 187 11.31 20.72 -0.62
C PRO A 187 10.61 19.87 0.45
N THR A 188 9.40 19.39 0.20
CA THR A 188 8.67 18.44 1.05
C THR A 188 9.28 17.03 1.02
N GLY A 189 9.95 16.63 -0.06
CA GLY A 189 10.53 15.29 -0.23
C GLY A 189 11.61 14.97 0.80
N VAL A 190 12.49 15.94 1.12
CA VAL A 190 13.56 15.79 2.11
C VAL A 190 12.99 15.59 3.53
N VAL A 191 11.98 16.39 3.90
CA VAL A 191 11.33 16.30 5.21
C VAL A 191 10.52 15.00 5.34
N VAL A 192 9.86 14.57 4.25
CA VAL A 192 9.06 13.34 4.26
C VAL A 192 9.95 12.10 4.35
N GLN A 193 11.10 12.06 3.69
CA GLN A 193 12.05 10.95 3.81
C GLN A 193 12.62 10.78 5.22
N GLN A 194 12.83 11.87 5.96
CA GLN A 194 13.44 11.83 7.28
C GLN A 194 12.47 11.34 8.38
N VAL A 195 11.15 11.46 8.17
CA VAL A 195 10.12 11.11 9.16
C VAL A 195 9.20 9.99 8.66
N ASP A 196 9.55 9.29 7.57
CA ASP A 196 8.73 8.22 7.01
C ASP A 196 8.59 7.06 8.03
N PRO A 197 7.37 6.78 8.53
CA PRO A 197 7.14 5.66 9.44
C PRO A 197 7.11 4.31 8.69
N ILE A 198 7.05 4.33 7.35
CA ILE A 198 7.02 3.12 6.52
C ILE A 198 8.47 2.66 6.27
N PRO A 199 8.83 1.42 6.62
CA PRO A 199 10.16 0.89 6.36
C PRO A 199 10.53 0.96 4.87
N GLY A 200 11.75 1.42 4.55
CA GLY A 200 12.26 1.45 3.18
C GLY A 200 12.22 0.09 2.47
N THR A 201 12.28 -1.00 3.24
CA THR A 201 12.12 -2.38 2.76
C THR A 201 10.77 -2.62 2.09
N LEU A 202 9.67 -2.03 2.59
CA LEU A 202 8.34 -2.25 2.03
C LEU A 202 8.19 -1.64 0.63
N TYR A 203 8.72 -0.42 0.42
CA TYR A 203 8.76 0.19 -0.92
C TYR A 203 9.64 -0.64 -1.87
N GLY A 204 10.77 -1.13 -1.38
CA GLY A 204 11.65 -2.03 -2.15
C GLY A 204 10.93 -3.31 -2.59
N VAL A 205 10.23 -3.98 -1.67
CA VAL A 205 9.46 -5.20 -1.96
C VAL A 205 8.32 -4.93 -2.95
N LEU A 206 7.55 -3.84 -2.77
CA LEU A 206 6.47 -3.48 -3.70
C LEU A 206 7.00 -3.18 -5.10
N ARG A 207 8.12 -2.45 -5.20
CA ARG A 207 8.80 -2.18 -6.47
C ARG A 207 9.26 -3.47 -7.12
N LYS A 208 9.96 -4.33 -6.38
CA LYS A 208 10.47 -5.63 -6.85
C LYS A 208 9.31 -6.51 -7.35
N LEU A 209 8.24 -6.59 -6.57
CA LEU A 209 7.03 -7.33 -6.94
C LEU A 209 6.40 -6.77 -8.22
N GLY A 210 6.29 -5.45 -8.35
CA GLY A 210 5.79 -4.80 -9.56
C GLY A 210 6.60 -5.13 -10.81
N VAL A 211 7.93 -5.13 -10.71
CA VAL A 211 8.83 -5.56 -11.80
C VAL A 211 8.63 -7.03 -12.13
N MET A 212 8.60 -7.90 -11.12
CA MET A 212 8.44 -9.35 -11.30
C MET A 212 7.14 -9.70 -12.02
N VAL A 213 5.99 -9.15 -11.59
CA VAL A 213 4.68 -9.43 -12.19
C VAL A 213 4.56 -8.89 -13.61
N SER A 214 5.35 -7.87 -13.96
CA SER A 214 5.31 -7.23 -15.27
C SER A 214 6.22 -7.88 -16.32
N ASP A 215 7.16 -8.75 -15.91
CA ASP A 215 8.08 -9.48 -16.80
C ASP A 215 7.91 -11.01 -16.64
N GLU A 216 7.40 -11.68 -17.68
CA GLU A 216 7.18 -13.13 -17.71
C GLU A 216 8.48 -13.91 -17.40
N LYS A 217 9.64 -13.42 -17.86
CA LYS A 217 10.94 -14.04 -17.55
C LYS A 217 11.33 -13.91 -16.08
N SER A 218 10.90 -12.85 -15.39
CA SER A 218 11.11 -12.71 -13.95
C SER A 218 10.16 -13.59 -13.15
N VAL A 219 8.93 -13.82 -13.63
CA VAL A 219 8.02 -14.82 -13.04
C VAL A 219 8.63 -16.22 -13.13
N ASP A 220 9.13 -16.63 -14.29
CA ASP A 220 9.77 -17.95 -14.46
C ASP A 220 11.00 -18.13 -13.55
N ARG A 221 11.81 -17.08 -13.41
CA ARG A 221 12.94 -17.06 -12.48
C ARG A 221 12.51 -17.15 -11.02
N PHE A 222 11.42 -16.47 -10.65
CA PHE A 222 10.82 -16.58 -9.32
C PHE A 222 10.38 -18.01 -9.03
N LEU A 223 9.66 -18.65 -9.96
CA LEU A 223 9.19 -20.03 -9.82
C LEU A 223 10.36 -21.04 -9.77
N SER A 224 11.47 -20.74 -10.43
CA SER A 224 12.69 -21.55 -10.43
C SER A 224 13.52 -21.42 -9.14
N CYS A 225 13.24 -20.42 -8.30
CA CYS A 225 13.99 -20.14 -7.09
C CYS A 225 13.95 -21.33 -6.11
N PRO A 226 15.11 -21.78 -5.56
CA PRO A 226 15.14 -22.90 -4.63
C PRO A 226 14.29 -22.68 -3.37
N GLY A 227 14.11 -21.42 -2.93
CA GLY A 227 13.22 -21.10 -1.81
C GLY A 227 11.73 -21.23 -2.12
N VAL A 228 11.35 -21.19 -3.40
CA VAL A 228 9.95 -21.33 -3.86
C VAL A 228 9.59 -22.80 -4.13
N LYS A 229 10.57 -23.65 -4.47
CA LYS A 229 10.36 -25.08 -4.74
C LYS A 229 9.59 -25.84 -3.62
N PRO A 230 9.87 -25.64 -2.32
CA PRO A 230 9.09 -26.29 -1.26
C PRO A 230 7.61 -25.88 -1.24
N LEU A 231 7.29 -24.66 -1.66
CA LEU A 231 5.91 -24.21 -1.82
C LEU A 231 5.26 -24.88 -3.02
N LEU A 232 5.94 -24.93 -4.18
CA LEU A 232 5.39 -25.56 -5.38
C LEU A 232 5.27 -27.09 -5.26
N ALA A 233 6.14 -27.72 -4.48
CA ALA A 233 6.10 -29.15 -4.20
C ALA A 233 4.96 -29.55 -3.24
N ASN A 234 4.31 -28.59 -2.56
CA ASN A 234 3.16 -28.90 -1.73
C ASN A 234 2.00 -29.39 -2.61
N PRO A 235 1.39 -30.55 -2.33
CA PRO A 235 0.35 -31.13 -3.18
C PRO A 235 -0.87 -30.22 -3.36
N LYS A 236 -1.19 -29.39 -2.36
CA LYS A 236 -2.30 -28.43 -2.45
C LYS A 236 -1.97 -27.26 -3.37
N ILE A 237 -0.73 -26.77 -3.38
CA ILE A 237 -0.29 -25.70 -4.29
C ILE A 237 -0.12 -26.25 -5.72
N ALA A 238 0.43 -27.45 -5.86
CA ALA A 238 0.51 -28.15 -7.16
C ALA A 238 -0.90 -28.41 -7.75
N ALA A 239 -1.89 -28.72 -6.92
CA ALA A 239 -3.28 -28.87 -7.36
C ALA A 239 -3.86 -27.56 -7.93
N LEU A 240 -3.50 -26.40 -7.37
CA LEU A 240 -3.92 -25.09 -7.89
C LEU A 240 -3.25 -24.74 -9.23
N GLN A 241 -1.99 -25.15 -9.42
CA GLN A 241 -1.28 -24.90 -10.68
C GLN A 241 -1.87 -25.68 -11.86
N ASN A 242 -2.36 -26.89 -11.59
CA ASN A 242 -2.97 -27.76 -12.59
C ASN A 242 -4.48 -27.52 -12.76
N ASP A 243 -5.03 -26.50 -12.08
CA ASP A 243 -6.44 -26.19 -12.13
C ASP A 243 -6.77 -25.36 -13.39
N PRO A 244 -7.63 -25.87 -14.30
CA PRO A 244 -7.95 -25.16 -15.54
C PRO A 244 -8.68 -23.84 -15.30
N GLU A 245 -9.45 -23.70 -14.22
CA GLU A 245 -10.12 -22.43 -13.90
C GLU A 245 -9.12 -21.38 -13.45
N ILE A 246 -8.20 -21.75 -12.56
CA ILE A 246 -7.16 -20.83 -12.07
C ILE A 246 -6.23 -20.44 -13.21
N ALA A 247 -5.83 -21.39 -14.06
CA ALA A 247 -5.01 -21.12 -15.24
C ALA A 247 -5.69 -20.12 -16.18
N ARG A 248 -7.01 -20.23 -16.38
CA ARG A 248 -7.78 -19.26 -17.18
C ARG A 248 -7.79 -17.88 -16.54
N GLU A 249 -8.10 -17.78 -15.25
CA GLU A 249 -8.16 -16.47 -14.58
C GLU A 249 -6.78 -15.79 -14.50
N VAL A 250 -5.69 -16.56 -14.40
CA VAL A 250 -4.31 -16.04 -14.51
C VAL A 250 -4.04 -15.53 -15.93
N ALA A 251 -4.40 -16.30 -16.96
CA ALA A 251 -4.23 -15.90 -18.36
C ALA A 251 -5.02 -14.63 -18.71
N GLU A 252 -6.23 -14.50 -18.16
CA GLU A 252 -7.10 -13.32 -18.32
C GLU A 252 -6.70 -12.13 -17.42
N ARG A 253 -5.64 -12.28 -16.60
CA ARG A 253 -5.19 -11.30 -15.60
C ARG A 253 -6.29 -10.88 -14.63
N ASN A 254 -7.26 -11.76 -14.38
CA ASN A 254 -8.37 -11.54 -13.47
C ASN A 254 -7.98 -11.94 -12.04
N TYR A 255 -7.00 -11.22 -11.48
CA TYR A 255 -6.47 -11.50 -10.15
C TYR A 255 -7.54 -11.37 -9.05
N PHE A 256 -8.58 -10.57 -9.29
CA PHE A 256 -9.68 -10.43 -8.35
C PHE A 256 -10.53 -11.71 -8.24
N ALA A 257 -10.78 -12.39 -9.37
CA ALA A 257 -11.43 -13.69 -9.35
C ALA A 257 -10.55 -14.77 -8.69
N LEU A 258 -9.21 -14.70 -8.88
CA LEU A 258 -8.29 -15.59 -8.17
C LEU A 258 -8.43 -15.49 -6.65
N VAL A 259 -8.41 -14.27 -6.10
CA VAL A 259 -8.47 -14.05 -4.65
C VAL A 259 -9.79 -14.51 -4.03
N ARG A 260 -10.86 -14.58 -4.84
CA ARG A 260 -12.18 -15.09 -4.45
C ARG A 260 -12.40 -16.57 -4.75
N ASN A 261 -11.46 -17.23 -5.43
CA ASN A 261 -11.63 -18.63 -5.80
C ASN A 261 -11.60 -19.51 -4.52
N PRO A 262 -12.62 -20.37 -4.29
CA PRO A 262 -12.71 -21.19 -3.07
C PRO A 262 -11.48 -22.07 -2.83
N ARG A 263 -10.83 -22.57 -3.89
CA ARG A 263 -9.64 -23.43 -3.78
C ARG A 263 -8.41 -22.62 -3.36
N ILE A 264 -8.28 -21.39 -3.87
CA ILE A 264 -7.23 -20.46 -3.45
C ILE A 264 -7.45 -20.04 -1.99
N ILE A 265 -8.70 -19.75 -1.60
CA ILE A 265 -9.06 -19.44 -0.21
C ILE A 265 -8.75 -20.62 0.72
N ALA A 266 -9.12 -21.84 0.33
CA ALA A 266 -8.84 -23.04 1.10
C ALA A 266 -7.34 -23.27 1.29
N ALA A 267 -6.55 -23.10 0.23
CA ALA A 267 -5.09 -23.19 0.32
C ALA A 267 -4.47 -22.07 1.17
N ALA A 268 -5.01 -20.85 1.09
CA ALA A 268 -4.53 -19.71 1.88
C ALA A 268 -4.81 -19.86 3.39
N ASN A 269 -5.87 -20.58 3.75
CA ASN A 269 -6.25 -20.86 5.13
C ASN A 269 -5.64 -22.18 5.66
N ASP A 270 -4.89 -22.91 4.83
CA ASP A 270 -4.29 -24.18 5.21
C ASP A 270 -3.11 -24.00 6.17
N ALA A 271 -3.08 -24.78 7.25
CA ALA A 271 -2.06 -24.67 8.30
C ALA A 271 -0.64 -25.02 7.80
N GLU A 272 -0.51 -26.00 6.90
CA GLU A 272 0.79 -26.43 6.37
C GLU A 272 1.36 -25.38 5.41
N ILE A 273 0.51 -24.83 4.53
CA ILE A 273 0.89 -23.72 3.65
C ILE A 273 1.24 -22.48 4.48
N ALA A 274 0.46 -22.17 5.52
CA ALA A 274 0.73 -21.07 6.43
C ALA A 274 2.11 -21.19 7.11
N GLU A 275 2.50 -22.40 7.51
CA GLU A 275 3.81 -22.64 8.12
C GLU A 275 4.96 -22.51 7.11
N LEU A 276 4.79 -23.05 5.90
CA LEU A 276 5.76 -22.89 4.82
C LEU A 276 5.93 -21.41 4.46
N MET A 277 4.84 -20.66 4.33
CA MET A 277 4.85 -19.22 4.07
C MET A 277 5.52 -18.42 5.18
N ARG A 278 5.46 -18.89 6.44
CA ARG A 278 6.16 -18.24 7.57
C ARG A 278 7.68 -18.42 7.47
N LYS A 279 8.14 -19.56 6.97
CA LYS A 279 9.57 -19.86 6.78
C LYS A 279 10.12 -19.32 5.45
N PHE A 280 9.22 -18.91 4.55
CA PHE A 280 9.56 -18.46 3.22
C PHE A 280 10.15 -17.04 3.22
N GLU A 281 11.37 -16.90 2.69
CA GLU A 281 12.07 -15.64 2.57
C GLU A 281 11.67 -14.91 1.27
N PHE A 282 10.47 -14.33 1.27
CA PHE A 282 9.87 -13.70 0.09
C PHE A 282 10.78 -12.66 -0.58
N GLU A 283 11.45 -11.82 0.21
CA GLU A 283 12.34 -10.79 -0.33
C GLU A 283 13.53 -11.39 -1.09
N LYS A 284 14.14 -12.48 -0.58
CA LYS A 284 15.25 -13.15 -1.27
C LYS A 284 14.79 -13.79 -2.57
N ALA A 285 13.57 -14.34 -2.60
CA ALA A 285 12.99 -14.89 -3.82
C ALA A 285 12.72 -13.81 -4.88
N LEU A 286 12.22 -12.63 -4.46
CA LEU A 286 12.07 -11.47 -5.33
C LEU A 286 13.42 -10.97 -5.87
N ASP A 287 14.45 -10.92 -5.02
CA ASP A 287 15.80 -10.53 -5.46
C ASP A 287 16.36 -11.49 -6.49
N TYR A 288 16.17 -12.80 -6.28
CA TYR A 288 16.56 -13.83 -7.25
C TYR A 288 15.84 -13.67 -8.59
N ALA A 289 14.54 -13.35 -8.56
CA ALA A 289 13.72 -13.19 -9.77
C ALA A 289 14.13 -11.99 -10.65
N ILE A 290 14.69 -10.95 -10.03
CA ILE A 290 15.03 -9.68 -10.69
C ILE A 290 16.52 -9.62 -11.06
N ARG A 291 17.38 -10.43 -10.42
CA ARG A 291 18.80 -10.54 -10.77
C ARG A 291 19.00 -10.98 -12.23
N ARG A 292 19.96 -10.33 -12.91
CA ARG A 292 20.29 -10.59 -14.32
C ARG A 292 21.30 -11.73 -14.48
N PRO A 293 21.12 -12.56 -15.52
CA PRO A 293 22.08 -13.43 -16.18
C PRO A 293 23.57 -13.15 -15.99
N GLU A 294 23.90 -11.92 -16.37
CA GLU A 294 25.24 -11.49 -16.75
C GLU A 294 26.16 -11.23 -15.55
N GLN A 295 25.62 -11.08 -14.34
CA GLN A 295 26.45 -10.85 -13.14
C GLN A 295 27.24 -12.11 -12.74
N ASP A 296 26.68 -13.32 -12.90
CA ASP A 296 27.42 -14.57 -12.68
C ASP A 296 28.48 -14.83 -13.77
N THR A 297 28.21 -14.43 -15.01
CA THR A 297 29.17 -14.63 -16.12
C THR A 297 30.32 -13.64 -16.08
N ALA A 298 30.11 -12.45 -15.49
CA ALA A 298 31.16 -11.44 -15.31
C ALA A 298 32.08 -11.79 -14.11
N GLU A 299 31.55 -12.31 -13.01
CA GLU A 299 32.36 -12.79 -11.88
C GLU A 299 33.10 -14.09 -12.20
N MET A 300 32.51 -15.02 -12.98
CA MET A 300 33.23 -16.23 -13.42
C MET A 300 34.26 -16.00 -14.54
N ARG A 301 34.29 -14.82 -15.17
CA ARG A 301 35.27 -14.47 -16.22
C ARG A 301 36.54 -13.80 -15.70
N GLN A 302 36.66 -13.51 -14.41
CA GLN A 302 37.92 -13.07 -13.81
C GLN A 302 38.52 -14.09 -12.82
N PRO A 303 38.97 -15.27 -13.29
CA PRO A 303 40.10 -15.94 -12.67
C PRO A 303 41.36 -15.57 -13.45
N GLY A 304 42.21 -14.72 -12.88
CA GLY A 304 43.59 -14.56 -13.33
C GLY A 304 43.89 -13.37 -14.26
N ARG A 305 44.04 -12.20 -13.66
CA ARG A 305 45.14 -11.27 -14.03
C ARG A 305 45.71 -10.64 -12.77
N ALA A 306 46.54 -11.43 -12.10
CA ALA A 306 47.61 -10.93 -11.24
C ALA A 306 48.87 -11.71 -11.62
N GLN A 307 49.57 -11.20 -12.63
CA GLN A 307 51.02 -11.25 -12.78
C GLN A 307 51.44 -9.94 -13.42
#